data_AF-A0A2P2KB13-F1
#
_entry.id   AF-A0A2P2KB13-F1
#
_cell.length_a   1.000
_cell.length_b   1.000
_cell.length_c   1.000
_cell.angle_alpha   90.00
_cell.angle_beta   90.00
_cell.angle_gamma   90.00
#
_symmetry.space_group_name_H-M   'P 1'
#
loop_
_entity.id
_entity.type
_entity.pdbx_description
1 polymer ?
#
loop_
_entity_poly.entity_id
_entity_poly.type
_entity_poly.pdbx_seq_one_letter_code
_entity_poly.pdbx_strand_id
1 'polypeptide(L)'
;MGRLVICAGDGAVQSSTNLALLRHGISLWIDVPLEIVARGVIEGQLPSPAVSSSSHPEVLTGLIAIYEEMKGGYATADAMISLQKVAGKLGYDEVDCVTIEDMALEALKEIEKLTRVKKMMEAAARPF
;
A
#
# COMPACT_ATOMS: atom_id res chain seq x y z
N MET A 1 19.94 12.98 5.70
CA MET A 1 18.69 12.22 5.95
C MET A 1 19.01 10.75 5.82
N GLY A 2 18.57 9.92 6.78
CA GLY A 2 18.83 8.48 6.78
C GLY A 2 18.07 7.75 5.68
N ARG A 3 18.57 6.59 5.26
CA ARG A 3 17.84 5.64 4.41
C ARG A 3 16.91 4.84 5.32
N LEU A 4 15.63 5.19 5.36
CA LEU A 4 14.65 4.60 6.25
C LEU A 4 13.45 4.10 5.45
N VAL A 5 12.89 2.96 5.87
CA VAL A 5 11.60 2.45 5.43
C VAL A 5 10.63 2.62 6.60
N ILE A 6 9.47 3.21 6.34
CA ILE A 6 8.44 3.48 7.35
C ILE A 6 7.15 2.81 6.88
N CYS A 7 6.58 1.94 7.72
CA CYS A 7 5.22 1.48 7.54
C CYS A 7 4.29 2.52 8.18
N ALA A 8 3.52 3.23 7.36
CA ALA A 8 2.57 4.22 7.83
C ALA A 8 1.20 3.55 8.03
N GLY A 9 0.56 3.81 9.17
CA GLY A 9 -0.83 3.38 9.37
C GLY A 9 -1.80 4.19 8.53
N ASP A 10 -3.00 3.65 8.32
CA ASP A 10 -4.05 4.21 7.48
C ASP A 10 -4.39 5.68 7.78
N GLY A 11 -4.34 6.09 9.06
CA GLY A 11 -4.56 7.48 9.47
C GLY A 11 -3.56 8.48 8.88
N ALA A 12 -2.40 8.01 8.39
CA ALA A 12 -1.40 8.87 7.76
C ALA A 12 -1.92 9.51 6.46
N VAL A 13 -2.80 8.84 5.72
CA VAL A 13 -3.29 9.34 4.42
C VAL A 13 -4.49 10.28 4.52
N GLN A 14 -5.02 10.50 5.73
CA GLN A 14 -6.20 11.34 5.96
C GLN A 14 -5.85 12.84 6.10
N SER A 15 -4.59 13.18 6.36
CA SER A 15 -4.14 14.57 6.58
C SER A 15 -3.30 15.07 5.43
N SER A 16 -3.68 16.21 4.85
CA SER A 16 -2.90 16.87 3.79
C SER A 16 -1.48 17.21 4.23
N THR A 17 -1.28 17.55 5.50
CA THR A 17 0.04 17.79 6.09
C THR A 17 0.91 16.53 6.03
N ASN A 18 0.36 15.37 6.42
CA ASN A 18 1.08 14.10 6.37
C ASN A 18 1.42 13.72 4.92
N LEU A 19 0.44 13.84 4.01
CA LEU A 19 0.66 13.59 2.58
C LEU A 19 1.76 14.49 2.00
N ALA A 20 1.80 15.77 2.38
CA ALA A 20 2.86 16.68 1.97
C ALA A 20 4.25 16.23 2.47
N LEU A 21 4.34 15.73 3.70
CA LEU A 21 5.60 15.22 4.26
C LEU A 21 6.05 13.91 3.61
N LEU A 22 5.13 13.01 3.27
CA LEU A 22 5.45 11.73 2.60
C LEU A 22 6.12 11.95 1.23
N ARG A 23 5.81 13.06 0.54
CA ARG A 23 6.44 13.43 -0.74
C ARG A 23 7.93 13.74 -0.66
N HIS A 24 8.50 13.91 0.55
CA HIS A 24 9.95 14.01 0.71
C HIS A 24 10.68 12.68 0.42
N GLY A 25 9.96 11.55 0.49
CA GLY A 25 10.48 10.22 0.21
C GLY A 25 10.03 9.67 -1.14
N ILE A 26 9.89 8.34 -1.17
CA ILE A 26 9.11 7.57 -2.13
C ILE A 26 8.04 6.86 -1.30
N SER A 27 6.80 6.97 -1.73
CA SER A 27 5.63 6.40 -1.09
C SER A 27 5.07 5.27 -1.93
N LEU A 28 4.78 4.14 -1.28
CA LEU A 28 4.21 2.96 -1.92
C LEU A 28 2.88 2.63 -1.26
N TRP A 29 1.86 2.39 -2.06
CA TRP A 29 0.59 1.83 -1.61
C TRP A 29 0.59 0.33 -1.87
N ILE A 30 0.46 -0.46 -0.81
CA ILE A 30 0.28 -1.92 -0.91
C ILE A 30 -1.22 -2.21 -0.99
N ASP A 31 -1.67 -2.58 -2.18
CA ASP A 31 -3.07 -2.86 -2.50
C ASP A 31 -3.36 -4.36 -2.30
N VAL A 32 -4.18 -4.66 -1.30
CA VAL A 32 -4.54 -6.02 -0.85
C VAL A 32 -6.06 -6.16 -0.92
N PRO A 33 -6.59 -7.23 -1.54
CA PRO A 33 -8.02 -7.50 -1.56
C PRO A 33 -8.65 -7.50 -0.16
N LEU A 34 -9.79 -6.80 0.00
CA LEU A 34 -10.43 -6.61 1.30
C LEU A 34 -10.95 -7.92 1.91
N GLU A 35 -11.23 -8.94 1.08
CA GLU A 35 -11.62 -10.27 1.53
C GLU A 35 -10.49 -10.95 2.34
N ILE A 36 -9.24 -10.76 1.92
CA ILE A 36 -8.06 -11.28 2.65
C ILE A 36 -7.91 -10.53 3.97
N VAL A 37 -8.07 -9.20 3.94
CA VAL A 37 -8.02 -8.36 5.14
C VAL A 37 -9.11 -8.76 6.13
N ALA A 38 -10.34 -8.95 5.66
CA ALA A 38 -11.48 -9.38 6.48
C ALA A 38 -11.22 -10.73 7.14
N ARG A 39 -10.70 -11.71 6.39
CA ARG A 39 -10.30 -13.02 6.92
C ARG A 39 -9.25 -12.86 8.03
N GLY A 40 -8.20 -12.07 7.79
CA GLY A 40 -7.14 -11.81 8.77
C GLY A 40 -7.64 -11.14 10.05
N VAL A 41 -8.64 -10.24 9.95
CA VAL A 41 -9.29 -9.62 11.11
C VAL A 41 -10.08 -10.63 11.93
N ILE A 42 -10.88 -11.49 11.28
CA ILE A 42 -11.71 -12.50 11.94
C ILE A 42 -10.84 -13.58 12.61
N GLU A 43 -9.73 -13.96 11.98
CA GLU A 43 -8.75 -14.92 12.50
C GLU A 43 -7.83 -14.30 13.58
N GLY A 44 -7.97 -13.00 13.88
CA GLY A 44 -7.19 -12.29 14.88
C GLY A 44 -5.73 -12.03 14.49
N GLN A 45 -5.38 -12.18 13.22
CA GLN A 45 -4.04 -11.93 12.67
C GLN A 45 -3.80 -10.44 12.39
N LEU A 46 -4.86 -9.69 12.13
CA LEU A 46 -4.84 -8.24 11.93
C LEU A 46 -5.60 -7.54 13.06
N PRO A 47 -5.18 -6.33 13.47
CA PRO A 47 -5.95 -5.53 14.40
C PRO A 47 -7.34 -5.28 13.80
N SER A 48 -8.38 -5.49 14.59
CA SER A 48 -9.73 -5.16 14.16
C SER A 48 -9.78 -3.66 13.88
N PRO A 49 -10.22 -3.23 12.68
CA PRO A 49 -10.71 -1.88 12.50
C PRO A 49 -11.86 -1.67 13.51
N ALA A 50 -12.34 -0.44 13.68
CA ALA A 50 -13.41 -0.08 14.64
C ALA A 50 -14.78 -0.78 14.43
N VAL A 51 -14.83 -1.90 13.72
CA VAL A 51 -15.91 -2.87 13.57
C VAL A 51 -15.87 -3.84 14.75
N SER A 52 -16.83 -3.74 15.68
CA SER A 52 -16.95 -4.59 16.86
C SER A 52 -17.63 -5.95 16.59
N SER A 53 -17.68 -6.38 15.33
CA SER A 53 -18.42 -7.57 14.90
C SER A 53 -17.48 -8.72 14.57
N SER A 54 -17.90 -9.95 14.91
CA SER A 54 -17.24 -11.19 14.51
C SER A 54 -17.85 -11.81 13.26
N SER A 55 -18.84 -11.16 12.63
CA SER A 55 -19.50 -11.70 11.44
C SER A 55 -18.79 -11.22 10.17
N HIS A 56 -18.40 -12.15 9.30
CA HIS A 56 -17.68 -11.86 8.05
C HIS A 56 -18.33 -10.77 7.17
N PRO A 57 -19.64 -10.78 6.90
CA PRO A 57 -20.25 -9.75 6.05
C PRO A 57 -20.24 -8.36 6.68
N GLU A 58 -20.37 -8.25 8.01
CA GLU A 58 -20.31 -6.95 8.71
C GLU A 58 -18.88 -6.39 8.73
N VAL A 59 -17.88 -7.24 8.99
CA VAL A 59 -16.46 -6.86 8.92
C VAL A 59 -16.10 -6.36 7.53
N LEU A 60 -16.48 -7.09 6.48
CA LEU A 60 -16.20 -6.70 5.09
C LEU A 60 -16.89 -5.38 4.73
N THR A 61 -18.15 -5.18 5.12
CA THR A 61 -18.88 -3.94 4.87
C THR A 61 -18.20 -2.75 5.55
N GLY A 62 -17.77 -2.91 6.81
CA GLY A 62 -17.01 -1.89 7.52
C GLY A 62 -15.68 -1.56 6.85
N LEU A 63 -14.94 -2.59 6.42
CA LEU A 63 -13.67 -2.42 5.69
C LEU A 63 -13.87 -1.68 4.35
N ILE A 64 -14.92 -1.99 3.59
CA ILE A 64 -15.25 -1.29 2.35
C ILE A 64 -15.50 0.20 2.63
N ALA A 65 -16.30 0.52 3.65
CA ALA A 65 -16.59 1.91 3.99
C ALA A 65 -15.31 2.70 4.35
N ILE A 66 -14.46 2.11 5.21
CA ILE A 66 -13.17 2.67 5.62
C ILE A 66 -12.24 2.85 4.41
N TYR A 67 -12.14 1.84 3.55
CA TYR A 67 -11.33 1.90 2.33
C TYR A 67 -11.80 3.00 1.38
N GLU A 68 -13.10 3.10 1.14
CA GLU A 68 -13.69 4.11 0.25
C GLU A 68 -13.46 5.54 0.76
N GLU A 69 -13.47 5.75 2.08
CA GLU A 69 -13.13 7.03 2.69
C GLU A 69 -11.65 7.40 2.48
N MET A 70 -10.74 6.42 2.60
CA MET A 70 -9.29 6.69 2.61
C MET A 70 -8.59 6.50 1.26
N LYS A 71 -9.22 5.84 0.27
CA LYS A 71 -8.59 5.51 -1.02
C LYS A 71 -8.04 6.72 -1.76
N GLY A 72 -8.65 7.89 -1.61
CA GLY A 72 -8.16 9.12 -2.20
C GLY A 72 -6.77 9.51 -1.69
N GLY A 73 -6.49 9.25 -0.41
CA GLY A 73 -5.18 9.48 0.20
C GLY A 73 -4.15 8.46 -0.26
N TYR A 74 -4.50 7.16 -0.31
CA TYR A 74 -3.62 6.12 -0.85
C TYR A 74 -3.22 6.38 -2.31
N ALA A 75 -4.16 6.88 -3.12
CA ALA A 75 -3.93 7.21 -4.52
C ALA A 75 -2.91 8.34 -4.74
N THR A 76 -2.46 9.02 -3.68
CA THR A 76 -1.37 10.01 -3.76
C THR A 76 0.03 9.40 -3.72
N ALA A 77 0.15 8.09 -3.46
CA ALA A 77 1.41 7.38 -3.45
C ALA A 77 2.10 7.40 -4.83
N ASP A 78 3.43 7.35 -4.86
CA ASP A 78 4.22 7.37 -6.10
C ASP A 78 4.01 6.10 -6.94
N ALA A 79 3.75 4.96 -6.29
CA ALA A 79 3.36 3.73 -6.94
C ALA A 79 2.40 2.88 -6.08
N MET A 80 1.62 2.06 -6.76
CA MET A 80 0.74 1.06 -6.17
C MET A 80 1.25 -0.34 -6.52
N ILE A 81 1.37 -1.20 -5.51
CA ILE A 81 1.78 -2.60 -5.62
C ILE A 81 0.58 -3.45 -5.26
N SER A 82 -0.06 -4.04 -6.26
CA SER A 82 -1.27 -4.85 -6.08
C SER A 82 -0.92 -6.31 -5.96
N LEU A 83 -1.35 -6.94 -4.86
CA LEU A 83 -1.14 -8.36 -4.59
C LEU A 83 -1.68 -9.22 -5.76
N GLN A 84 -2.85 -8.88 -6.28
CA GLN A 84 -3.47 -9.58 -7.39
C GLN A 84 -2.65 -9.50 -8.69
N LYS A 85 -2.03 -8.34 -8.96
CA LYS A 85 -1.15 -8.18 -10.12
C LYS A 85 0.15 -8.97 -9.96
N VAL A 86 0.69 -9.05 -8.74
CA VAL A 86 1.89 -9.85 -8.46
C VAL A 86 1.59 -11.34 -8.67
N ALA A 87 0.47 -11.84 -8.14
CA ALA A 87 0.01 -13.22 -8.38
C ALA A 87 -0.07 -13.54 -9.89
N GLY A 88 -0.74 -12.68 -10.67
CA GLY A 88 -0.88 -12.85 -12.10
C GLY A 88 0.44 -12.78 -12.88
N LYS A 89 1.40 -11.93 -12.45
CA LYS A 89 2.74 -11.85 -13.06
C LYS A 89 3.57 -13.11 -12.81
N LEU A 90 3.41 -13.74 -11.65
CA LEU A 90 4.13 -14.95 -11.26
C LEU A 90 3.43 -16.22 -11.73
N GLY A 91 2.22 -16.12 -12.27
CA GLY A 91 1.44 -17.24 -12.76
C GLY A 91 0.79 -18.06 -11.64
N TYR A 92 0.56 -17.46 -10.46
CA TYR A 92 -0.19 -18.10 -9.39
C TYR A 92 -1.70 -18.06 -9.68
N ASP A 93 -2.36 -19.19 -9.42
CA ASP A 93 -3.82 -19.31 -9.56
C ASP A 93 -4.56 -18.59 -8.43
N GLU A 94 -3.95 -18.55 -7.24
CA GLU A 94 -4.52 -17.93 -6.04
C GLU A 94 -3.59 -16.84 -5.49
N VAL A 95 -4.19 -15.76 -5.00
CA VAL A 95 -3.47 -14.63 -4.37
C VAL A 95 -2.78 -15.04 -3.06
N ASP A 96 -3.32 -16.05 -2.38
CA ASP A 96 -2.78 -16.59 -1.12
C ASP A 96 -1.44 -17.34 -1.35
N CYS A 97 -1.08 -17.65 -2.60
CA CYS A 97 0.23 -18.23 -2.95
C CYS A 97 1.36 -17.19 -3.02
N VAL A 98 1.04 -15.89 -3.05
CA VAL A 98 2.05 -14.83 -3.11
C VAL A 98 2.77 -14.74 -1.77
N THR A 99 4.10 -14.86 -1.80
CA THR A 99 4.93 -14.78 -0.59
C THR A 99 5.26 -13.32 -0.23
N ILE A 100 5.73 -13.10 1.00
CA ILE A 100 6.23 -11.79 1.44
C ILE A 100 7.44 -11.39 0.58
N GLU A 101 8.29 -12.35 0.23
CA GLU A 101 9.45 -12.18 -0.64
C GLU A 101 9.06 -11.71 -2.04
N ASP A 102 7.98 -12.26 -2.60
CA ASP A 102 7.44 -11.85 -3.91
C ASP A 102 7.00 -10.36 -3.88
N MET A 103 6.25 -9.98 -2.85
CA MET A 103 5.81 -8.59 -2.65
C MET A 103 6.97 -7.64 -2.39
N ALA A 104 7.94 -8.05 -1.57
CA ALA A 104 9.13 -7.27 -1.29
C ALA A 104 9.98 -7.06 -2.54
N LEU A 105 10.14 -8.10 -3.37
CA LEU A 105 10.87 -7.99 -4.63
C LEU A 105 10.17 -7.03 -5.61
N GLU A 106 8.84 -7.09 -5.70
CA GLU A 106 8.08 -6.15 -6.52
C GLU A 106 8.23 -4.70 -6.01
N ALA A 107 8.20 -4.51 -4.69
CA ALA A 107 8.44 -3.20 -4.09
C ALA A 107 9.83 -2.65 -4.40
N LEU A 108 10.87 -3.47 -4.31
CA LEU A 108 12.24 -3.06 -4.65
C LEU A 108 12.36 -2.67 -6.13
N LYS A 109 11.72 -3.39 -7.05
CA LYS A 109 11.70 -3.04 -8.48
C LYS A 109 11.05 -1.67 -8.73
N GLU A 110 9.90 -1.40 -8.11
CA GLU A 110 9.25 -0.10 -8.26
C GLU A 110 10.06 1.03 -7.59
N ILE A 111 10.67 0.80 -6.43
CA ILE A 111 11.58 1.77 -5.80
C ILE A 111 12.75 2.09 -6.72
N GLU A 112 13.37 1.08 -7.33
CA GLU A 112 14.49 1.28 -8.26
C GLU A 112 14.07 2.17 -9.44
N LYS A 113 12.94 1.84 -10.07
CA LYS A 113 12.38 2.59 -11.19
C LYS A 113 12.06 4.04 -10.81
N LEU A 114 11.36 4.26 -9.70
CA LEU A 114 11.02 5.61 -9.21
C LEU A 114 12.27 6.41 -8.85
N THR A 115 13.27 5.78 -8.24
CA THR A 115 14.55 6.43 -7.93
C THR A 115 15.27 6.89 -9.20
N ARG A 116 15.26 6.08 -10.26
CA ARG A 116 15.84 6.45 -11.56
C ARG A 116 15.10 7.66 -12.15
N VAL A 117 13.76 7.64 -12.17
CA VAL A 117 12.93 8.75 -12.67
C VAL A 117 13.21 10.04 -11.89
N LYS A 118 13.21 9.98 -10.56
CA LYS A 118 13.47 11.14 -9.70
C LYS A 118 14.84 11.77 -9.98
N LYS A 119 15.89 10.96 -10.12
CA LYS A 119 17.23 11.45 -10.50
C LYS A 119 17.25 12.14 -11.87
N MET A 120 16.52 11.60 -12.85
CA MET A 120 16.43 12.21 -14.18
C MET A 120 15.71 13.57 -14.13
N MET A 121 14.61 13.66 -13.37
CA MET A 121 13.89 14.92 -13.17
C MET A 121 14.72 15.98 -12.45
N GLU A 122 15.44 15.59 -11.40
CA GLU A 122 16.36 16.47 -10.67
C GLU A 122 17.49 17.00 -11.56
N ALA A 123 18.04 16.17 -12.45
CA ALA A 123 19.05 16.58 -13.40
C ALA A 123 18.50 17.58 -14.44
N ALA A 124 17.28 17.35 -14.93
CA ALA A 124 16.61 18.22 -15.91
C ALA A 124 16.19 19.58 -15.31
N ALA A 125 15.95 19.66 -14.00
CA ALA A 125 15.54 20.88 -13.32
C ALA A 125 16.71 21.80 -12.92
N ARG A 126 17.97 21.39 -13.15
CA ARG A 126 19.14 22.25 -12.85
C ARG A 126 19.25 23.36 -13.90
N PRO A 127 19.35 24.64 -13.50
CA PRO A 127 19.62 25.71 -14.44
C PRO A 127 20.98 25.50 -15.10
N PHE A 128 21.07 25.85 -16.40
CA PHE A 128 22.28 25.77 -17.21
C PHE A 128 23.41 26.64 -16.68
#